data_AF-A0ABD1NH07-F1
#
_entry.id   AF-A0ABD1NH07-F1
#
_cell.length_a   1.000
_cell.length_b   1.000
_cell.length_c   1.000
_cell.angle_alpha   90.00
_cell.angle_beta   90.00
_cell.angle_gamma   90.00
#
_symmetry.space_group_name_H-M   'P 1'
#
loop_
_entity.id
_entity.type
_entity.pdbx_description
1 polymer ?
#
loop_
_entity_poly.entity_id
_entity_poly.type
_entity_poly.pdbx_seq_one_letter_code
_entity_poly.pdbx_strand_id
1 'polypeptide(L)' 'MDEYDEQFEVADRVRIRAVPLFHFYNDGVLLEAFPTRDKDRIVAAILKYSSLDAEDILV' A
#
# COMPACT_ATOMS: atom_id res chain seq x y z
N MET A 1 -19.85 11.66 -1.85
CA MET A 1 -18.50 12.24 -1.97
C MET A 1 -17.57 11.04 -1.94
N ASP A 2 -17.29 10.51 -3.12
CA ASP A 2 -16.42 9.35 -3.30
C ASP A 2 -14.99 9.91 -3.30
N GLU A 3 -14.34 9.96 -2.14
CA GLU A 3 -13.00 10.58 -1.96
C GLU A 3 -11.93 9.96 -2.88
N TYR A 4 -12.25 8.84 -3.55
CA TYR A 4 -11.42 8.19 -4.56
C TYR A 4 -11.50 8.82 -5.96
N ASP A 5 -12.48 9.69 -6.23
CA ASP A 5 -12.64 10.36 -7.54
C ASP A 5 -11.74 11.60 -7.71
N GLU A 6 -11.09 12.09 -6.65
CA GLU A 6 -10.28 13.31 -6.73
C GLU A 6 -8.93 13.11 -7.45
N GLN A 7 -8.46 11.86 -7.62
CA GLN A 7 -7.15 11.50 -8.19
C GLN A 7 -7.24 10.47 -9.34
N PHE A 8 -8.24 10.64 -10.20
CA PHE A 8 -8.61 9.69 -11.27
C PHE A 8 -7.45 9.29 -12.21
N GLU A 9 -6.54 10.22 -12.53
CA GLU A 9 -5.40 9.98 -13.44
C GLU A 9 -4.40 8.95 -12.87
N VAL A 10 -4.15 8.99 -11.56
CA VAL A 10 -3.27 8.03 -10.89
C VAL A 10 -3.98 6.67 -10.76
N ALA A 11 -5.27 6.67 -10.44
CA ALA A 11 -6.05 5.45 -10.30
C ALA A 11 -6.15 4.65 -11.61
N ASP A 12 -6.32 5.33 -12.75
CA ASP A 12 -6.34 4.70 -14.08
C ASP A 12 -4.95 4.17 -14.48
N ARG A 13 -3.89 4.96 -14.29
CA ARG A 13 -2.51 4.57 -14.61
C ARG A 13 -2.05 3.33 -13.82
N VAL A 14 -2.51 3.20 -12.58
CA VAL A 14 -2.18 2.10 -11.67
C VAL A 14 -3.22 0.96 -11.74
N ARG A 15 -4.28 1.12 -12.55
CA ARG A 15 -5.37 0.14 -12.75
C ARG A 15 -6.00 -0.32 -11.44
N ILE A 16 -6.36 0.61 -10.55
CA ILE A 16 -7.01 0.27 -9.28
C ILE A 16 -8.38 -0.35 -9.56
N ARG A 17 -8.51 -1.66 -9.34
CA ARG A 17 -9.77 -2.43 -9.53
C ARG A 17 -10.40 -2.91 -8.22
N ALA A 18 -9.69 -2.75 -7.10
CA ALA A 18 -10.13 -3.18 -5.78
C ALA A 18 -9.58 -2.20 -4.74
N VAL A 19 -10.40 -1.85 -3.74
CA VAL A 19 -10.02 -0.95 -2.65
C VAL A 19 -10.20 -1.64 -1.29
N PRO A 20 -9.25 -1.44 -0.34
CA PRO A 20 -8.00 -0.69 -0.51
C PRO A 20 -6.91 -1.53 -1.23
N LEU A 21 -6.09 -0.86 -2.06
CA LEU A 21 -4.93 -1.42 -2.78
C LEU A 21 -3.66 -0.75 -2.27
N PHE A 22 -2.71 -1.56 -1.82
CA PHE A 22 -1.43 -1.10 -1.29
C PHE A 22 -0.33 -1.33 -2.33
N HIS A 23 0.54 -0.34 -2.50
CA HIS A 23 1.76 -0.44 -3.29
C HIS A 23 2.95 -0.10 -2.40
N PHE A 24 4.01 -0.90 -2.51
CA PHE A 24 5.27 -0.71 -1.80
C PHE A 24 6.35 -0.36 -2.82
N TYR A 25 6.93 0.84 -2.69
CA TYR A 25 7.99 1.33 -3.56
C TYR A 25 9.28 1.52 -2.76
N ASN A 26 10.42 1.26 -3.39
CA ASN A 26 11.74 1.68 -2.90
C ASN A 26 12.52 2.34 -4.03
N ASP A 27 13.04 3.55 -3.79
CA ASP A 27 13.75 4.37 -4.79
C ASP A 27 13.02 4.48 -6.14
N GLY A 28 11.67 4.60 -6.09
CA GLY A 28 10.82 4.71 -7.28
C GLY A 28 10.52 3.39 -8.00
N VAL A 29 11.07 2.26 -7.55
CA VAL A 29 10.80 0.91 -8.09
C VAL A 29 9.67 0.25 -7.31
N LEU A 30 8.67 -0.30 -8.03
CA LEU A 30 7.59 -1.07 -7.42
C LEU A 30 8.12 -2.43 -6.95
N LEU A 31 8.02 -2.69 -5.65
CA LEU A 31 8.44 -3.95 -5.03
C LEU A 31 7.28 -4.95 -4.93
N GLU A 32 6.13 -4.50 -4.45
CA GLU A 32 4.95 -5.34 -4.26
C GLU A 32 3.67 -4.49 -4.32
N ALA A 33 2.57 -5.07 -4.83
CA ALA A 33 1.25 -4.45 -4.79
C ALA A 33 0.16 -5.49 -4.55
N PHE A 34 -0.76 -5.22 -3.62
CA PHE A 34 -1.88 -6.12 -3.34
C PHE A 34 -3.08 -5.41 -2.73
N PRO A 35 -4.31 -5.83 -3.07
CA PRO A 35 -5.51 -5.41 -2.35
C PRO A 35 -5.67 -6.25 -1.08
N THR A 36 -5.91 -5.58 0.06
CA THR A 36 -6.18 -6.30 1.32
C THR A 36 -6.85 -5.40 2.36
N ARG A 37 -7.70 -5.96 3.21
CA ARG A 37 -8.12 -5.32 4.47
C ARG A 37 -7.46 -5.93 5.70
N ASP A 38 -6.64 -6.95 5.49
CA ASP A 38 -5.93 -7.66 6.54
C ASP A 38 -4.77 -6.80 7.05
N LYS A 39 -4.85 -6.42 8.33
CA LYS A 39 -3.85 -5.58 9.00
C LYS A 39 -2.50 -6.28 9.13
N ASP A 40 -2.50 -7.57 9.44
CA ASP A 40 -1.26 -8.31 9.69
C ASP A 40 -0.47 -8.45 8.39
N ARG A 41 -1.16 -8.62 7.26
CA ARG A 41 -0.54 -8.62 5.93
C ARG A 41 0.09 -7.27 5.59
N ILE A 42 -0.54 -6.17 5.96
CA ILE A 42 -0.01 -4.82 5.73
C ILE A 42 1.25 -4.61 6.57
N VAL A 43 1.20 -4.92 7.87
CA VAL A 43 2.34 -4.79 8.79
C VAL A 43 3.50 -5.67 8.35
N ALA A 44 3.23 -6.92 7.96
CA ALA A 44 4.26 -7.83 7.46
C ALA A 44 4.97 -7.29 6.21
N ALA A 45 4.24 -6.66 5.28
CA ALA A 45 4.84 -6.05 4.10
C ALA A 45 5.66 -4.79 4.44
N ILE A 46 5.22 -3.98 5.41
CA ILE A 46 6.00 -2.82 5.90
C ILE A 46 7.32 -3.31 6.51
N LEU A 47 7.26 -4.28 7.42
CA LEU A 47 8.46 -4.83 8.08
C LEU A 47 9.41 -5.49 7.08
N LYS A 48 8.89 -6.20 6.08
CA LYS A 48 9.70 -6.83 5.01
C LYS A 48 10.54 -5.84 4.21
N TYR A 49 10.04 -4.63 3.99
CA TYR A 49 10.66 -3.62 3.11
C TYR A 49 11.20 -2.40 3.85
N SER A 50 11.18 -2.42 5.18
CA SER A 50 11.77 -1.38 6.02
C SER A 50 12.88 -1.97 6.89
N SER A 51 13.73 -1.11 7.43
CA SER A 51 14.67 -1.50 8.49
C SER A 51 14.05 -1.36 9.89
N LEU A 52 12.72 -1.35 9.98
CA LEU A 52 11.96 -1.17 11.22
C LEU A 52 11.66 -2.52 11.86
N ASP A 53 11.56 -2.53 13.18
CA ASP A 53 11.04 -3.67 13.94
C ASP A 53 9.54 -3.48 14.24
N ALA A 54 8.86 -4.56 14.63
CA ALA A 54 7.41 -4.52 14.91
C ALA A 54 7.04 -3.51 16.01
N GLU A 55 7.96 -3.29 16.95
CA GLU A 55 7.84 -2.32 18.04
C GLU A 55 7.82 -0.87 17.55
N ASP A 56 8.34 -0.57 16.35
CA ASP A 56 8.31 0.79 15.78
C ASP A 56 6.95 1.14 15.14
N ILE A 57 6.11 0.13 14.88
CA ILE A 57 4.86 0.28 14.10
C ILE A 57 3.61 0.17 14.97
N LEU A 58 3.66 -0.61 16.05
CA LEU A 58 2.47 -1.04 16.81
C LEU A 58 2.23 -0.28 18.12
N VAL A 59 2.86 0.89 18.31
CA VAL A 59 2.74 1.73 19.53
C VAL A 59 1.50 2.61 19.52
#